data_AF-X1A6M9-F1
#
_entry.id   AF-X1A6M9-F1
#
_cell.length_a   1.000
_cell.length_b   1.000
_cell.length_c   1.000
_cell.angle_alpha   90.00
_cell.angle_beta   90.00
_cell.angle_gamma   90.00
#
_symmetry.space_group_name_H-M   'P 1'
#
loop_
_entity.id
_entity.type
_entity.pdbx_description
1 polymer ?
#
loop_
_entity_poly.entity_id
_entity_poly.type
_entity_poly.pdbx_seq_one_letter_code
_entity_poly.pdbx_strand_id
1 'polypeptide(L)' 'MLFENCRVQAKSVVQFLDKYYKNRRFRGRGEEYASVLIASHTARFAEYGFTIISRHDSKTGEVVAYFG' A
#
# COMPACT_ATOMS: atom_id res chain seq x y z
N MET A 1 -18.42 -0.76 -2.11
CA MET A 1 -17.27 -0.05 -2.69
C MET A 1 -16.36 -1.06 -3.38
N LEU A 2 -15.63 -0.64 -4.42
CA LEU A 2 -14.61 -1.47 -5.05
C LEU A 2 -13.55 -1.84 -3.98
N PHE A 3 -13.11 -3.11 -3.91
CA PHE A 3 -12.10 -3.62 -2.97
C PHE A 3 -12.46 -3.70 -1.47
N GLU A 4 -13.72 -3.55 -1.05
CA GLU A 4 -14.08 -3.67 0.39
C GLU A 4 -13.70 -5.05 0.96
N ASN A 5 -13.87 -6.12 0.18
CA ASN A 5 -13.49 -7.49 0.57
C ASN A 5 -11.97 -7.68 0.74
N CYS A 6 -11.16 -6.72 0.30
CA CYS A 6 -9.70 -6.72 0.42
C CYS A 6 -9.21 -5.84 1.59
N ARG A 7 -10.11 -5.28 2.40
CA ARG A 7 -9.78 -4.32 3.45
C ARG A 7 -8.86 -4.94 4.50
N VAL A 8 -7.79 -4.21 4.83
CA VAL A 8 -6.86 -4.58 5.90
C VAL A 8 -6.68 -3.45 6.91
N GLN A 9 -6.19 -3.80 8.09
CA GLN A 9 -6.03 -2.86 9.18
C GLN A 9 -4.65 -2.19 9.17
N ALA A 10 -4.66 -0.86 9.04
CA ALA A 10 -3.52 0.04 9.18
C ALA A 10 -3.99 1.40 9.74
N LYS A 11 -3.06 2.22 10.22
CA LYS A 11 -3.30 3.56 10.80
C LYS A 11 -2.85 4.69 9.88
N SER A 12 -2.07 4.36 8.84
CA SER A 12 -1.57 5.31 7.85
C SER A 12 -1.14 4.56 6.59
N VAL A 13 -0.97 5.30 5.49
CA VAL A 13 -0.42 4.75 4.23
C VAL A 13 0.97 4.15 4.45
N VAL A 14 1.82 4.79 5.25
CA VAL A 14 3.17 4.28 5.54
C VAL A 14 3.09 2.95 6.30
N GLN A 15 2.25 2.86 7.34
CA GLN A 15 2.10 1.61 8.07
C GLN A 15 1.49 0.50 7.20
N PHE A 16 0.54 0.86 6.32
CA PHE A 16 -0.04 -0.07 5.35
C PHE A 16 1.04 -0.67 4.43
N LEU A 17 1.91 0.18 3.87
CA LEU A 17 3.02 -0.26 3.02
C LEU A 17 4.05 -1.10 3.80
N ASP A 18 4.49 -0.66 4.98
CA ASP A 18 5.45 -1.42 5.79
C ASP A 18 4.90 -2.81 6.18
N LYS A 19 3.60 -2.89 6.52
CA LYS A 19 2.96 -4.13 6.97
C LYS A 19 2.73 -5.09 5.81
N TYR A 20 2.23 -4.61 4.67
CA TYR A 20 1.68 -5.47 3.61
C TYR A 20 2.45 -5.45 2.29
N TYR A 21 3.36 -4.50 2.03
CA TYR A 21 4.16 -4.48 0.80
C TYR A 21 5.43 -5.33 0.94
N LYS A 22 5.79 -6.12 -0.08
CA LYS A 22 7.02 -6.94 -0.07
C LYS A 22 8.26 -6.07 0.18
N ASN A 23 8.97 -6.33 1.27
CA ASN A 23 10.08 -5.47 1.73
C ASN A 23 11.16 -5.26 0.66
N ARG A 24 11.56 -6.33 -0.04
CA ARG A 24 12.53 -6.28 -1.16
C ARG A 24 12.13 -5.28 -2.25
N ARG A 25 10.82 -5.06 -2.46
CA ARG A 25 10.29 -4.14 -3.48
C ARG A 25 9.97 -2.77 -2.94
N PHE A 26 9.73 -2.64 -1.64
CA PHE A 26 9.48 -1.37 -1.01
C PHE A 26 10.78 -0.64 -0.71
N ARG A 27 11.57 -1.15 0.25
CA ARG A 27 12.83 -0.53 0.70
C ARG A 27 14.07 -1.13 0.07
N GLY A 28 13.98 -2.35 -0.48
CA GLY A 28 15.12 -3.03 -1.12
C GLY A 28 15.65 -2.37 -2.41
N ARG A 29 14.98 -1.33 -2.92
CA ARG A 29 15.41 -0.52 -4.07
C ARG A 29 16.02 0.83 -3.67
N GLY A 30 16.18 1.08 -2.37
CA GLY A 30 16.66 2.34 -1.82
C GLY A 30 15.54 3.26 -1.32
N GLU A 31 15.92 4.19 -0.45
CA GLU A 31 14.99 5.10 0.23
C GLU A 31 14.33 6.11 -0.72
N GLU A 32 14.99 6.49 -1.80
CA GLU A 32 14.41 7.36 -2.84
C GLU A 32 13.20 6.67 -3.51
N TYR A 33 13.36 5.40 -3.88
CA TYR A 33 12.27 4.61 -4.45
C TYR A 33 11.11 4.43 -3.46
N ALA A 34 11.44 4.15 -2.19
CA ALA A 34 10.44 4.02 -1.13
C ALA A 34 9.64 5.32 -0.96
N SER A 35 10.30 6.49 -1.04
CA SER A 35 9.67 7.80 -0.92
C SER A 35 8.70 8.09 -2.07
N VAL A 36 9.09 7.77 -3.31
CA VAL A 36 8.20 7.88 -4.48
C VAL A 36 6.98 6.96 -4.33
N LEU A 37 7.17 5.75 -3.82
CA LEU A 37 6.08 4.80 -3.60
C LEU A 37 5.11 5.30 -2.52
N ILE A 38 5.60 5.80 -1.39
CA ILE A 38 4.78 6.40 -0.33
C ILE A 38 3.97 7.59 -0.89
N ALA A 39 4.61 8.48 -1.65
CA ALA A 39 3.95 9.64 -2.25
C ALA A 39 2.84 9.21 -3.21
N SER A 40 3.10 8.22 -4.06
CA SER A 40 2.12 7.67 -5.01
C SER A 40 0.89 7.09 -4.30
N HIS A 41 1.09 6.26 -3.27
CA HIS A 41 -0.03 5.69 -2.51
C HIS A 41 -0.78 6.74 -1.68
N THR A 42 -0.09 7.76 -1.18
CA THR A 42 -0.68 8.87 -0.41
C THR A 42 -1.55 9.74 -1.30
N ALA A 43 -1.09 10.07 -2.52
CA ALA A 43 -1.89 10.81 -3.50
C ALA A 43 -3.19 10.07 -3.85
N ARG A 44 -3.10 8.76 -4.12
CA ARG A 44 -4.28 7.91 -4.37
C ARG A 44 -5.26 7.90 -3.21
N PHE A 45 -4.75 7.79 -1.99
CA PHE A 45 -5.57 7.80 -0.78
C PHE A 45 -6.28 9.13 -0.59
N ALA A 46 -5.60 10.26 -0.86
CA ALA A 46 -6.21 11.59 -0.79
C ALA A 46 -7.29 11.80 -1.86
N GLU A 47 -7.10 11.27 -3.06
CA GLU A 47 -8.04 11.43 -4.18
C GLU A 47 -9.30 10.55 -4.04
N TYR A 48 -9.12 9.28 -3.63
CA TYR A 48 -10.21 8.29 -3.66
C TYR A 48 -10.69 7.84 -2.28
N GLY A 49 -10.04 8.24 -1.21
CA GLY A 49 -10.30 7.73 0.15
C GLY A 49 -9.79 6.30 0.38
N PHE A 50 -9.07 5.71 -0.58
CA PHE A 50 -8.46 4.40 -0.43
C PHE A 50 -7.20 4.22 -1.29
N THR A 51 -6.39 3.22 -0.96
CA THR A 51 -5.25 2.79 -1.76
C THR A 51 -5.09 1.27 -1.68
N ILE A 52 -4.52 0.65 -2.72
CA ILE A 52 -4.40 -0.81 -2.81
C ILE A 52 -2.95 -1.24 -3.04
N ILE A 53 -2.59 -2.43 -2.57
CA ILE A 53 -1.38 -3.14 -3.00
C ILE A 53 -1.82 -4.32 -3.86
N SER A 54 -1.20 -4.44 -5.04
CA SER A 54 -1.48 -5.51 -5.98
C SER A 54 -1.14 -6.88 -5.38
N ARG A 55 -1.77 -7.94 -5.91
CA ARG A 55 -1.43 -9.33 -5.56
C ARG A 55 0.07 -9.61 -5.63
N HIS A 56 0.72 -9.07 -6.66
CA HIS A 56 2.12 -9.32 -6.96
C HIS A 56 3.05 -8.67 -5.93
N ASP A 57 2.69 -7.49 -5.41
CA ASP A 57 3.52 -6.73 -4.46
C ASP A 57 3.16 -6.98 -3.00
N SER A 58 2.00 -7.56 -2.74
CA SER A 58 1.50 -7.90 -1.41
C SER A 58 2.26 -9.08 -0.79
N LYS A 59 2.60 -8.97 0.50
CA LYS A 59 3.18 -10.07 1.29
C LYS A 59 2.20 -11.23 1.47
N THR A 60 0.89 -10.97 1.41
CA THR A 60 -0.16 -11.98 1.63
C THR A 60 -0.41 -12.84 0.39
N GLY A 61 0.09 -12.42 -0.79
CA GLY A 61 -0.24 -13.08 -2.06
C GLY A 61 -1.63 -12.74 -2.58
N GLU A 62 -2.35 -11.81 -1.95
CA GLU A 62 -3.68 -11.32 -2.34
C GLU A 62 -3.68 -9.79 -2.50
N VAL A 63 -4.68 -9.25 -3.21
CA VAL A 63 -4.92 -7.80 -3.26
C VAL A 63 -5.35 -7.35 -1.86
N VAL A 64 -4.72 -6.30 -1.35
CA VAL A 64 -5.09 -5.70 -0.06
C VAL A 64 -5.36 -4.22 -0.24
N ALA A 65 -6.34 -3.70 0.49
CA ALA A 65 -6.81 -2.33 0.39
C ALA A 65 -6.82 -1.65 1.76
N TYR A 66 -6.40 -0.38 1.79
CA TYR A 66 -6.49 0.49 2.94
C TYR A 66 -7.47 1.62 2.62
N PHE A 67 -8.45 1.81 3.51
CA PHE A 67 -9.53 2.78 3.40
C PHE A 67 -9.42 3.81 4.51
N GLY A 68 -9.77 5.06 4.22
CA GLY A 68 -9.89 6.16 5.17
C GLY A 68 -11.21 6.17 5.94
#